data_AF-A0A7G5IKF9-F1
#
_entry.id   AF-A0A7G5IKF9-F1
#
_cell.length_a   1.000
_cell.length_b   1.000
_cell.length_c   1.000
_cell.angle_alpha   90.00
_cell.angle_beta   90.00
_cell.angle_gamma   90.00
#
_symmetry.space_group_name_H-M   'P 1'
#
loop_
_entity.id
_entity.type
_entity.pdbx_description
1 polymer ?
#
loop_
_entity_poly.entity_id
_entity_poly.type
_entity_poly.pdbx_seq_one_letter_code
_entity_poly.pdbx_strand_id
1 'polypeptide(L)'
;MHPLETLLATALTRHWQAPVTVTGLKRFHGGAARETFRFDATTPTATQGLVLRRDPASSLIETDRAVEYHVLARAHAAGLPVPEPLLLATDPDSFGAPGFLMREIPGGRAAFVSEKNPYADIADTAGAQLFTALGRLHALSPTAADLAILPDGRPAARLAHWRREIEAHSSRAQPVAQAALRWLAARCPPDPPRPAIVHGDFRSGNFLVDDRGLLAILDWEMAHIGDPHEDLAWCFDPLWAHNDSRVAALLPQDTAIAAWEAASGHRFDPTHWTWWRMFAGLVGLAIWIRSAHEVATFKTVDPVMVYAGLIPYRFHAAQLARMLEEFT
;
A
#
# COMPACT_ATOMS: atom_id res chain seq x y z
N MET A 1 -13.23 -12.12 28.20
CA MET A 1 -13.62 -11.37 27.00
C MET A 1 -12.63 -10.23 26.87
N HIS A 2 -11.92 -10.17 25.76
CA HIS A 2 -10.90 -9.15 25.52
C HIS A 2 -11.61 -7.78 25.38
N PRO A 3 -11.09 -6.66 25.94
CA PRO A 3 -11.78 -5.36 25.90
C PRO A 3 -12.20 -4.94 24.48
N LEU A 4 -11.35 -5.23 23.48
CA LEU A 4 -11.64 -4.97 22.08
C LEU A 4 -12.84 -5.76 21.52
N GLU A 5 -13.09 -7.00 21.98
CA GLU A 5 -14.25 -7.79 21.52
C GLU A 5 -15.56 -7.10 21.91
N THR A 6 -15.63 -6.54 23.12
CA THR A 6 -16.80 -5.80 23.61
C THR A 6 -17.04 -4.52 22.81
N LEU A 7 -15.98 -3.77 22.50
CA LEU A 7 -16.07 -2.54 21.70
C LEU A 7 -16.56 -2.85 20.28
N LEU A 8 -15.97 -3.87 19.65
CA LEU A 8 -16.36 -4.35 18.32
C LEU A 8 -17.83 -4.80 18.28
N ALA A 9 -18.25 -5.63 19.25
CA ALA A 9 -19.63 -6.09 19.35
C ALA A 9 -20.62 -4.93 19.50
N THR A 10 -20.27 -3.92 20.30
CA THR A 10 -21.09 -2.72 20.51
C THR A 10 -21.19 -1.89 19.23
N ALA A 11 -20.06 -1.62 18.56
CA ALA A 11 -20.03 -0.87 17.32
C ALA A 11 -20.84 -1.56 16.22
N LEU A 12 -20.67 -2.88 16.05
CA LEU A 12 -21.38 -3.67 15.05
C LEU A 12 -22.87 -3.82 15.37
N THR A 13 -23.24 -3.94 16.65
CA THR A 13 -24.66 -3.96 17.07
C THR A 13 -25.36 -2.66 16.70
N ARG A 14 -24.70 -1.52 16.89
CA ARG A 14 -25.22 -0.21 16.45
C ARG A 14 -25.27 -0.12 14.92
N HIS A 15 -24.25 -0.58 14.21
CA HIS A 15 -24.19 -0.47 12.76
C HIS A 15 -25.23 -1.35 12.05
N TRP A 16 -25.42 -2.60 12.47
CA TRP A 16 -26.38 -3.52 11.87
C TRP A 16 -27.77 -3.51 12.51
N GLN A 17 -27.95 -2.77 13.62
CA GLN A 17 -29.22 -2.72 14.37
C GLN A 17 -29.70 -4.12 14.79
N ALA A 18 -28.76 -5.00 15.13
CA ALA A 18 -29.00 -6.38 15.54
C ALA A 18 -27.94 -6.83 16.55
N PRO A 19 -28.25 -7.72 17.51
CA PRO A 19 -27.25 -8.20 18.46
C PRO A 19 -26.07 -8.89 17.77
N VAL A 20 -24.84 -8.49 18.09
CA VAL A 20 -23.62 -9.09 17.53
C VAL A 20 -22.76 -9.71 18.62
N THR A 21 -22.33 -10.95 18.40
CA THR A 21 -21.28 -11.59 19.19
C THR A 21 -19.99 -11.63 18.38
N VAL A 22 -18.89 -11.21 18.99
CA VAL A 22 -17.53 -11.25 18.40
C VAL A 22 -16.76 -12.42 18.99
N THR A 23 -16.14 -13.23 18.14
CA THR A 23 -15.30 -14.37 18.54
C THR A 23 -14.04 -14.44 17.68
N GLY A 24 -13.06 -15.26 18.09
CA GLY A 24 -11.91 -15.57 17.25
C GLY A 24 -10.96 -14.40 17.00
N LEU A 25 -10.95 -13.39 17.86
CA LEU A 25 -10.10 -12.20 17.72
C LEU A 25 -8.62 -12.60 17.69
N LYS A 26 -7.95 -12.30 16.57
CA LYS A 26 -6.54 -12.59 16.33
C LYS A 26 -5.86 -11.37 15.74
N ARG A 27 -4.69 -11.01 16.28
CA ARG A 27 -3.84 -9.95 15.73
C ARG A 27 -2.92 -10.53 14.66
N PHE A 28 -2.86 -9.89 13.50
CA PHE A 28 -1.79 -10.12 12.53
C PHE A 28 -0.54 -9.34 12.97
N HIS A 29 0.63 -9.99 12.88
CA HIS A 29 1.94 -9.40 13.21
C HIS A 29 2.69 -9.13 11.90
N GLY A 30 3.57 -8.12 11.88
CA GLY A 30 4.37 -7.75 10.69
C GLY A 30 3.97 -6.45 9.98
N GLY A 31 3.01 -5.68 10.51
CA GLY A 31 2.71 -4.33 10.03
C GLY A 31 3.51 -3.27 10.77
N ALA A 32 4.32 -2.49 10.05
CA ALA A 32 5.17 -1.43 10.58
C ALA A 32 4.41 -0.33 11.33
N ALA A 33 3.23 0.05 10.81
CA ALA A 33 2.54 1.27 11.21
C ALA A 33 1.20 1.04 11.93
N ARG A 34 0.59 -0.16 11.85
CA ARG A 34 -0.81 -0.37 12.25
C ARG A 34 -1.11 -1.70 12.92
N GLU A 35 -2.17 -1.71 13.71
CA GLU A 35 -2.72 -2.93 14.27
C GLU A 35 -3.84 -3.47 13.37
N THR A 36 -3.66 -4.69 12.89
CA THR A 36 -4.68 -5.40 12.10
C THR A 36 -5.18 -6.61 12.88
N PHE A 37 -6.49 -6.71 13.06
CA PHE A 37 -7.14 -7.82 13.76
C PHE A 37 -8.16 -8.50 12.85
N ARG A 38 -8.18 -9.83 12.85
CA ARG A 38 -9.26 -10.64 12.29
C ARG A 38 -10.17 -11.13 13.41
N PHE A 39 -11.47 -11.19 13.16
CA PHE A 39 -12.44 -11.80 14.06
C PHE A 39 -13.70 -12.25 13.30
N ASP A 40 -14.50 -13.11 13.92
CA ASP A 40 -15.81 -13.50 13.41
C ASP A 40 -16.90 -12.68 14.11
N ALA A 41 -17.81 -12.12 13.32
CA ALA A 41 -18.98 -11.39 13.80
C ALA A 41 -20.24 -12.23 13.53
N THR A 42 -20.93 -12.65 14.60
CA THR A 42 -22.15 -13.46 14.52
C THR A 42 -23.37 -12.63 14.90
N THR A 43 -24.31 -12.55 13.96
CA THR A 43 -25.67 -12.03 14.12
C THR A 43 -26.66 -13.19 14.26
N PRO A 44 -27.94 -12.97 14.58
CA PRO A 44 -28.95 -14.05 14.62
C PRO A 44 -29.12 -14.80 13.30
N THR A 45 -28.74 -14.19 12.16
CA THR A 45 -28.98 -14.74 10.82
C THR A 45 -27.73 -15.22 10.12
N ALA A 46 -26.54 -14.76 10.51
CA ALA A 46 -25.30 -15.05 9.80
C ALA A 46 -24.06 -14.82 10.67
N THR A 47 -22.99 -15.56 10.36
CA THR A 47 -21.63 -15.31 10.81
C THR A 47 -20.77 -14.89 9.64
N GLN A 48 -19.95 -13.86 9.81
CA GLN A 48 -19.01 -13.40 8.79
C GLN A 48 -17.65 -13.02 9.39
N GLY A 49 -16.57 -13.30 8.67
CA GLY A 49 -15.23 -12.87 9.02
C GLY A 49 -15.02 -11.40 8.70
N LEU A 50 -14.46 -10.65 9.64
CA LEU A 50 -14.15 -9.23 9.53
C LEU A 50 -12.68 -8.94 9.86
N VAL A 51 -12.18 -7.84 9.32
CA VAL A 51 -10.86 -7.30 9.64
C VAL A 51 -11.02 -5.87 10.18
N LEU A 52 -10.43 -5.61 11.35
CA LEU A 52 -10.23 -4.29 11.92
C LEU A 52 -8.82 -3.80 11.57
N ARG A 53 -8.73 -2.59 11.01
CA ARG A 53 -7.49 -1.82 10.93
C ARG A 53 -7.61 -0.58 11.80
N ARG A 54 -6.74 -0.44 12.79
CA ARG A 54 -6.74 0.73 13.68
C ARG A 54 -5.34 1.27 13.91
N ASP A 55 -5.28 2.51 14.34
CA ASP A 55 -4.04 3.14 14.76
C ASP A 55 -3.47 2.45 16.01
N PRO A 56 -2.14 2.37 16.16
CA PRO A 56 -1.54 1.94 17.41
C PRO A 56 -1.89 2.93 18.52
N ALA A 57 -1.98 2.45 19.76
CA ALA A 57 -2.35 3.28 20.92
C ALA A 57 -1.44 4.51 21.15
N SER A 58 -0.25 4.53 20.54
CA SER A 58 0.72 5.64 20.59
C SER A 58 0.70 6.56 19.36
N SER A 59 -0.25 6.39 18.43
CA SER A 59 -0.33 7.23 17.24
C SER A 59 -0.85 8.63 17.59
N LEU A 60 -0.17 9.66 17.07
CA LEU A 60 -0.50 11.08 17.28
C LEU A 60 -1.16 11.72 16.03
N ILE A 61 -1.58 10.92 15.04
CA ILE A 61 -2.08 11.41 13.75
C ILE A 61 -3.51 10.92 13.53
N GLU A 62 -4.47 11.85 13.47
CA GLU A 62 -5.91 11.56 13.31
C GLU A 62 -6.35 11.25 11.87
N THR A 63 -5.55 11.61 10.85
CA THR A 63 -6.06 11.79 9.47
C THR A 63 -5.83 10.62 8.50
N ASP A 64 -4.94 9.68 8.79
CA ASP A 64 -4.56 8.62 7.84
C ASP A 64 -5.69 7.59 7.62
N ARG A 65 -6.47 7.27 8.67
CA ARG A 65 -7.53 6.23 8.58
C ARG A 65 -8.72 6.61 7.73
N ALA A 66 -9.07 7.89 7.75
CA ALA A 66 -10.13 8.41 6.89
C ALA A 66 -9.72 8.38 5.41
N VAL A 67 -8.45 8.68 5.09
CA VAL A 67 -7.92 8.61 3.72
C VAL A 67 -8.00 7.19 3.20
N GLU A 68 -7.45 6.22 3.94
CA GLU A 68 -7.46 4.83 3.50
C GLU A 68 -8.87 4.27 3.35
N TYR A 69 -9.75 4.49 4.33
CA TYR A 69 -11.14 4.05 4.23
C TYR A 69 -11.87 4.68 3.04
N HIS A 70 -11.65 5.97 2.80
CA HIS A 70 -12.24 6.69 1.67
C HIS A 70 -11.83 6.07 0.33
N VAL A 71 -10.53 5.81 0.13
CA VAL A 71 -10.05 5.19 -1.11
C VAL A 71 -10.57 3.76 -1.26
N LEU A 72 -10.55 2.97 -0.19
CA LEU A 72 -11.10 1.62 -0.21
C LEU A 72 -12.58 1.62 -0.59
N ALA A 73 -13.37 2.56 -0.06
CA ALA A 73 -14.78 2.74 -0.40
C ALA A 73 -14.98 3.18 -1.85
N ARG A 74 -14.15 4.10 -2.36
CA ARG A 74 -14.16 4.51 -3.77
C ARG A 74 -13.85 3.34 -4.70
N ALA A 75 -12.83 2.55 -4.39
CA ALA A 75 -12.43 1.38 -5.17
C ALA A 75 -13.52 0.29 -5.15
N HIS A 76 -14.06 -0.03 -3.98
CA HIS A 76 -15.13 -1.01 -3.84
C HIS A 76 -16.39 -0.60 -4.62
N ALA A 77 -16.81 0.67 -4.49
CA ALA A 77 -17.97 1.19 -5.21
C ALA A 77 -17.80 1.16 -6.75
N ALA A 78 -16.56 1.21 -7.24
CA ALA A 78 -16.25 1.07 -8.66
C ALA A 78 -16.07 -0.40 -9.11
N GLY A 79 -16.33 -1.37 -8.23
CA GLY A 79 -16.25 -2.80 -8.53
C GLY A 79 -14.84 -3.30 -8.77
N LEU A 80 -13.84 -2.69 -8.12
CA LEU A 80 -12.49 -3.23 -8.04
C LEU A 80 -12.44 -4.41 -7.03
N PRO A 81 -11.54 -5.38 -7.24
CA PRO A 81 -11.34 -6.47 -6.29
C PRO A 81 -10.64 -5.92 -5.04
N VAL A 82 -11.41 -5.48 -4.06
CA VAL A 82 -10.92 -4.97 -2.76
C VAL A 82 -11.84 -5.47 -1.65
N PRO A 83 -11.37 -5.53 -0.39
CA PRO A 83 -12.26 -5.82 0.74
C PRO A 83 -13.40 -4.80 0.83
N GLU A 84 -14.62 -5.26 1.12
CA GLU A 84 -15.76 -4.37 1.32
C GLU A 84 -15.53 -3.53 2.59
N PRO A 85 -15.45 -2.19 2.51
CA PRO A 85 -15.42 -1.34 3.69
C PRO A 85 -16.81 -1.30 4.34
N LEU A 86 -16.87 -1.44 5.66
CA LEU A 86 -18.13 -1.55 6.40
C LEU A 86 -18.38 -0.33 7.29
N LEU A 87 -17.37 0.04 8.08
CA LEU A 87 -17.54 1.05 9.11
C LEU A 87 -16.22 1.76 9.37
N LEU A 88 -16.19 3.08 9.18
CA LEU A 88 -15.15 3.96 9.69
C LEU A 88 -15.60 4.51 11.05
N ALA A 89 -14.72 4.47 12.04
CA ALA A 89 -14.92 5.15 13.30
C ALA A 89 -13.68 5.98 13.64
N THR A 90 -13.91 7.27 13.89
CA THR A 90 -12.85 8.21 14.30
C THR A 90 -12.86 8.42 15.82
N ASP A 91 -13.89 7.97 16.53
CA ASP A 91 -13.95 8.02 17.99
C ASP A 91 -13.18 6.83 18.60
N PRO A 92 -12.33 7.08 19.61
CA PRO A 92 -11.63 6.01 20.33
C PRO A 92 -12.58 5.00 21.00
N ASP A 93 -13.81 5.40 21.31
CA ASP A 93 -14.81 4.55 21.98
C ASP A 93 -15.34 3.42 21.08
N SER A 94 -15.11 3.47 19.77
CA SER A 94 -15.58 2.44 18.85
C SER A 94 -14.64 1.24 18.75
N PHE A 95 -13.33 1.46 18.60
CA PHE A 95 -12.34 0.37 18.43
C PHE A 95 -11.15 0.47 19.40
N GLY A 96 -11.23 1.32 20.42
CA GLY A 96 -10.12 1.65 21.32
C GLY A 96 -9.11 2.64 20.71
N ALA A 97 -9.28 2.99 19.42
CA ALA A 97 -8.53 3.97 18.65
C ALA A 97 -9.29 4.24 17.33
N PRO A 98 -8.99 5.34 16.60
CA PRO A 98 -9.47 5.52 15.24
C PRO A 98 -9.13 4.33 14.35
N GLY A 99 -10.06 3.93 13.51
CA GLY A 99 -9.89 2.77 12.64
C GLY A 99 -11.13 2.47 11.81
N PHE A 100 -11.06 1.40 11.04
CA PHE A 100 -12.18 0.94 10.25
C PHE A 100 -12.28 -0.59 10.18
N LEU A 101 -13.50 -1.05 9.89
CA LEU A 101 -13.84 -2.43 9.62
C LEU A 101 -14.03 -2.65 8.12
N MET A 102 -13.54 -3.80 7.66
CA MET A 102 -13.79 -4.31 6.31
C MET A 102 -14.12 -5.80 6.37
N ARG A 103 -14.80 -6.29 5.33
CA ARG A 103 -15.07 -7.72 5.19
C ARG A 103 -13.77 -8.48 4.96
N GLU A 104 -13.63 -9.61 5.63
CA GLU A 104 -12.49 -10.49 5.40
C GLU A 104 -12.60 -11.18 4.04
N ILE A 105 -11.47 -11.32 3.36
CA ILE A 105 -11.33 -12.11 2.14
C ILE A 105 -10.67 -13.46 2.51
N PRO A 106 -11.42 -14.56 2.59
CA PRO A 106 -10.89 -15.86 2.99
C PRO A 106 -10.14 -16.54 1.85
N GLY A 107 -9.22 -17.45 2.19
CA GLY A 107 -8.57 -18.36 1.23
C GLY A 107 -7.48 -17.74 0.37
N GLY A 108 -7.22 -16.44 0.50
CA GLY A 108 -6.16 -15.75 -0.23
C GLY A 108 -4.78 -15.93 0.40
N ARG A 109 -3.75 -15.90 -0.44
CA ARG A 109 -2.33 -15.79 -0.04
C ARG A 109 -1.71 -14.52 -0.61
N ALA A 110 -0.81 -13.90 0.15
CA ALA A 110 0.02 -12.77 -0.27
C ALA A 110 1.49 -13.15 -0.14
N ALA A 111 2.34 -12.60 -1.01
CA ALA A 111 3.77 -12.85 -1.01
C ALA A 111 4.46 -12.14 0.15
N PHE A 112 5.31 -12.86 0.87
CA PHE A 112 6.31 -12.26 1.72
C PHE A 112 7.60 -11.95 0.93
N VAL A 113 8.27 -10.84 1.25
CA VAL A 113 9.41 -10.30 0.47
C VAL A 113 10.54 -11.29 0.22
N SER A 114 10.76 -12.25 1.12
CA SER A 114 11.81 -13.27 0.98
C SER A 114 11.35 -14.58 0.31
N GLU A 115 10.10 -14.67 -0.13
CA GLU A 115 9.60 -15.84 -0.87
C GLU A 115 10.17 -15.87 -2.29
N LYS A 116 10.39 -17.08 -2.80
CA LYS A 116 10.85 -17.30 -4.17
C LYS A 116 9.67 -17.72 -5.04
N ASN A 117 9.44 -16.98 -6.13
CA ASN A 117 8.38 -17.24 -7.11
C ASN A 117 7.01 -17.53 -6.46
N PRO A 118 6.50 -16.61 -5.61
CA PRO A 118 5.32 -16.87 -4.79
C PRO A 118 4.11 -17.23 -5.64
N TYR A 119 3.98 -16.72 -6.86
CA TYR A 119 2.79 -16.85 -7.70
C TYR A 119 2.97 -17.75 -8.93
N ALA A 120 4.00 -18.60 -8.96
CA ALA A 120 4.39 -19.35 -10.16
C ALA A 120 3.26 -20.14 -10.84
N ASP A 121 2.35 -20.70 -10.04
CA ASP A 121 1.18 -21.50 -10.41
C ASP A 121 0.04 -20.69 -11.06
N ILE A 122 -0.06 -19.39 -10.78
CA ILE A 122 -1.18 -18.54 -11.21
C ILE A 122 -0.75 -17.21 -11.85
N ALA A 123 0.56 -17.07 -12.13
CA ALA A 123 1.22 -15.81 -12.46
C ALA A 123 0.54 -15.02 -13.58
N ASP A 124 0.26 -15.69 -14.71
CA ASP A 124 -0.31 -15.03 -15.89
C ASP A 124 -1.77 -14.58 -15.63
N THR A 125 -2.59 -15.45 -15.03
CA THR A 125 -4.00 -15.16 -14.70
C THR A 125 -4.12 -14.05 -13.67
N ALA A 126 -3.42 -14.18 -12.54
CA ALA A 126 -3.44 -13.18 -11.47
C ALA A 126 -2.84 -11.86 -11.94
N GLY A 127 -1.76 -11.91 -12.73
CA GLY A 127 -1.15 -10.73 -13.32
C GLY A 127 -2.06 -9.97 -14.28
N ALA A 128 -2.73 -10.67 -15.19
CA ALA A 128 -3.67 -10.02 -16.11
C ALA A 128 -4.82 -9.33 -15.35
N GLN A 129 -5.36 -9.99 -14.33
CA GLN A 129 -6.41 -9.43 -13.47
C GLN A 129 -5.90 -8.24 -12.64
N LEU A 130 -4.68 -8.32 -12.11
CA LEU A 130 -4.06 -7.27 -11.29
C LEU A 130 -3.79 -6.00 -12.09
N PHE A 131 -3.16 -6.08 -13.27
CA PHE A 131 -2.88 -4.89 -14.09
C PHE A 131 -4.14 -4.33 -14.74
N THR A 132 -5.15 -5.17 -15.02
CA THR A 132 -6.49 -4.70 -15.40
C THR A 132 -7.15 -3.93 -14.25
N ALA A 133 -7.05 -4.43 -13.02
CA ALA A 133 -7.58 -3.75 -11.84
C ALA A 133 -6.85 -2.41 -11.58
N LEU A 134 -5.52 -2.38 -11.67
CA LEU A 134 -4.75 -1.14 -11.59
C LEU A 134 -5.19 -0.14 -12.66
N GLY A 135 -5.38 -0.59 -13.90
CA GLY A 135 -5.86 0.28 -14.96
C GLY A 135 -7.25 0.84 -14.66
N ARG A 136 -8.18 0.01 -14.19
CA ARG A 136 -9.52 0.45 -13.76
C ARG A 136 -9.48 1.45 -12.61
N LEU A 137 -8.56 1.30 -11.66
CA LEU A 137 -8.32 2.29 -10.60
C LEU A 137 -7.90 3.63 -11.20
N HIS A 138 -6.92 3.62 -12.11
CA HIS A 138 -6.40 4.83 -12.75
C HIS A 138 -7.38 5.48 -13.75
N ALA A 139 -8.41 4.74 -14.18
CA ALA A 139 -9.51 5.26 -14.97
C ALA A 139 -10.53 6.07 -14.14
N LEU A 140 -10.55 5.92 -12.81
CA LEU A 140 -11.45 6.69 -11.94
C LEU A 140 -11.03 8.15 -11.93
N SER A 141 -11.88 9.02 -12.47
CA SER A 141 -11.66 10.46 -12.38
C SER A 141 -11.74 10.94 -10.92
N PRO A 142 -10.73 11.66 -10.41
CA PRO A 142 -10.80 12.23 -9.07
C PRO A 142 -12.00 13.18 -8.92
N THR A 143 -12.79 12.98 -7.88
CA THR A 143 -13.92 13.85 -7.52
C THR A 143 -13.47 14.99 -6.62
N ALA A 144 -14.32 15.99 -6.41
CA ALA A 144 -14.03 17.07 -5.45
C ALA A 144 -13.81 16.55 -4.01
N ALA A 145 -14.52 15.48 -3.62
CA ALA A 145 -14.32 14.83 -2.33
C ALA A 145 -12.96 14.13 -2.24
N ASP A 146 -12.55 13.45 -3.33
CA ASP A 146 -11.23 12.82 -3.42
C ASP A 146 -10.12 13.88 -3.22
N LEU A 147 -10.21 15.02 -3.94
CA LEU A 147 -9.24 16.12 -3.84
C LEU A 147 -9.20 16.80 -2.46
N ALA A 148 -10.29 16.74 -1.69
CA ALA A 148 -10.35 17.34 -0.35
C ALA A 148 -9.72 16.45 0.74
N ILE A 149 -9.66 15.14 0.50
CA ILE A 149 -9.23 14.13 1.49
C ILE A 149 -7.83 13.60 1.17
N LEU A 150 -7.56 13.30 -0.10
CA LEU A 150 -6.34 12.63 -0.51
C LEU A 150 -5.14 13.59 -0.55
N PRO A 151 -3.95 13.13 -0.14
CA PRO A 151 -2.73 13.91 -0.27
C PRO A 151 -2.46 14.35 -1.72
N ASP A 152 -1.78 15.49 -1.84
CA ASP A 152 -1.28 15.98 -3.11
C ASP A 152 -0.10 15.11 -3.60
N GLY A 153 -0.35 14.41 -4.70
CA GLY A 153 0.58 13.50 -5.33
C GLY A 153 1.30 14.05 -6.55
N ARG A 154 1.32 15.37 -6.75
CA ARG A 154 2.13 15.97 -7.81
C ARG A 154 3.61 15.63 -7.63
N PRO A 155 4.38 15.39 -8.71
CA PRO A 155 5.76 14.91 -8.63
C PRO A 155 6.65 15.74 -7.70
N ALA A 156 6.54 17.07 -7.77
CA ALA A 156 7.30 17.98 -6.92
C ALA A 156 6.89 17.89 -5.44
N ALA A 157 5.58 17.77 -5.15
CA ALA A 157 5.06 17.63 -3.79
C ALA A 157 5.49 16.30 -3.16
N ARG A 158 5.41 15.21 -3.93
CA ARG A 158 5.87 13.88 -3.54
C ARG A 158 7.37 13.87 -3.26
N LEU A 159 8.19 14.43 -4.16
CA LEU A 159 9.64 14.56 -3.93
C LEU A 159 9.96 15.37 -2.67
N ALA A 160 9.25 16.47 -2.43
CA ALA A 160 9.42 17.27 -1.23
C ALA A 160 9.01 16.53 0.05
N HIS A 161 7.93 15.73 0.01
CA HIS A 161 7.50 14.88 1.12
C HIS A 161 8.59 13.87 1.49
N TRP A 162 9.05 13.08 0.52
CA TRP A 162 10.07 12.05 0.80
C TRP A 162 11.43 12.61 1.18
N ARG A 163 11.78 13.81 0.70
CA ARG A 163 12.94 14.55 1.22
C ARG A 163 12.83 14.79 2.73
N ARG A 164 11.69 15.31 3.19
CA ARG A 164 11.44 15.56 4.63
C ARG A 164 11.47 14.27 5.44
N GLU A 165 10.87 13.19 4.92
CA GLU A 165 10.90 11.88 5.59
C GLU A 165 12.33 11.36 5.77
N ILE A 166 13.18 11.48 4.74
CA ILE A 166 14.59 11.09 4.83
C ILE A 166 15.33 11.97 5.84
N GLU A 167 15.15 13.29 5.79
CA GLU A 167 15.81 14.24 6.70
C GLU A 167 15.42 14.00 8.16
N ALA A 168 14.14 13.76 8.44
CA ALA A 168 13.62 13.55 9.79
C ALA A 168 14.09 12.24 10.43
N HIS A 169 14.32 11.19 9.65
CA HIS A 169 14.61 9.85 10.17
C HIS A 169 16.07 9.41 9.98
N SER A 170 16.90 10.17 9.26
CA SER A 170 18.30 9.82 9.05
C SER A 170 19.12 9.93 10.34
N SER A 171 19.59 8.79 10.87
CA SER A 171 20.54 8.73 11.99
C SER A 171 22.01 8.82 11.57
N ARG A 172 22.29 8.77 10.25
CA ARG A 172 23.61 8.88 9.64
C ARG A 172 23.52 9.51 8.26
N ALA A 173 24.66 9.90 7.70
CA ALA A 173 24.72 10.42 6.34
C ALA A 173 24.15 9.42 5.31
N GLN A 174 23.31 9.91 4.40
CA GLN A 174 22.66 9.15 3.33
C GLN A 174 23.12 9.64 1.95
N PRO A 175 24.39 9.45 1.56
CA PRO A 175 24.93 10.04 0.33
C PRO A 175 24.19 9.62 -0.94
N VAL A 176 23.79 8.35 -1.04
CA VAL A 176 23.02 7.81 -2.17
C VAL A 176 21.63 8.46 -2.26
N ALA A 177 20.91 8.55 -1.14
CA ALA A 177 19.61 9.22 -1.11
C ALA A 177 19.73 10.71 -1.49
N GLN A 178 20.76 11.39 -0.99
CA GLN A 178 21.03 12.80 -1.32
C GLN A 178 21.38 13.01 -2.80
N ALA A 179 22.13 12.08 -3.40
CA ALA A 179 22.42 12.11 -4.83
C ALA A 179 21.14 11.88 -5.67
N ALA A 180 20.32 10.89 -5.30
CA ALA A 180 19.04 10.62 -5.94
C ALA A 180 18.07 11.81 -5.83
N LEU A 181 17.95 12.43 -4.65
CA LEU A 181 17.15 13.63 -4.43
C LEU A 181 17.55 14.79 -5.36
N ARG A 182 18.86 15.02 -5.56
CA ARG A 182 19.35 16.05 -6.49
C ARG A 182 19.05 15.68 -7.94
N TRP A 183 19.29 14.41 -8.32
CA TRP A 183 19.02 13.93 -9.67
C TRP A 183 17.54 14.07 -10.03
N LEU A 184 16.64 13.67 -9.11
CA LEU A 184 15.19 13.75 -9.26
C LEU A 184 14.71 15.21 -9.31
N ALA A 185 15.23 16.08 -8.45
CA ALA A 185 14.86 17.50 -8.46
C ALA A 185 15.24 18.20 -9.78
N ALA A 186 16.40 17.86 -10.34
CA ALA A 186 16.86 18.43 -11.61
C ALA A 186 16.06 17.95 -12.83
N ARG A 187 15.30 16.86 -12.69
CA ARG A 187 14.58 16.17 -13.79
C ARG A 187 13.11 15.96 -13.48
N CYS A 188 12.55 16.72 -12.54
CA CYS A 188 11.17 16.56 -12.09
C CYS A 188 10.22 16.69 -13.29
N PRO A 189 9.37 15.69 -13.56
CA PRO A 189 8.39 15.78 -14.64
C PRO A 189 7.35 16.85 -14.31
N PRO A 190 6.66 17.38 -15.34
CA PRO A 190 5.50 18.24 -15.12
C PRO A 190 4.36 17.45 -14.45
N ASP A 191 3.37 18.18 -13.93
CA ASP A 191 2.15 17.57 -13.40
C ASP A 191 1.46 16.74 -14.51
N PRO A 192 0.89 15.56 -14.16
CA PRO A 192 0.24 14.71 -15.15
C PRO A 192 -1.00 15.42 -15.72
N PRO A 193 -1.24 15.36 -17.05
CA PRO A 193 -2.40 15.99 -17.65
C PRO A 193 -3.72 15.38 -17.16
N ARG A 194 -3.68 14.13 -16.70
CA ARG A 194 -4.79 13.39 -16.10
C ARG A 194 -4.31 12.77 -14.78
N PRO A 195 -4.44 13.46 -13.64
CA PRO A 195 -4.14 12.84 -12.36
C PRO A 195 -5.14 11.70 -12.06
N ALA A 196 -4.67 10.70 -11.33
CA ALA A 196 -5.42 9.51 -10.96
C ALA A 196 -5.35 9.29 -9.44
N ILE A 197 -6.24 8.44 -8.91
CA ILE A 197 -6.03 7.84 -7.59
C ILE A 197 -4.88 6.84 -7.74
N VAL A 198 -3.76 7.12 -7.08
CA VAL A 198 -2.58 6.26 -7.00
C VAL A 198 -2.68 5.46 -5.70
N HIS A 199 -2.44 4.15 -5.76
CA HIS A 199 -2.42 3.25 -4.61
C HIS A 199 -1.24 3.54 -3.67
N GLY A 200 -0.05 3.75 -4.23
CA GLY A 200 1.17 4.17 -3.54
C GLY A 200 2.05 3.01 -3.06
N ASP A 201 1.46 1.89 -2.59
CA ASP A 201 2.20 0.65 -2.26
C ASP A 201 1.74 -0.55 -3.13
N PHE A 202 1.62 -0.36 -4.45
CA PHE A 202 1.12 -1.40 -5.37
C PHE A 202 2.19 -2.47 -5.68
N ARG A 203 2.34 -3.48 -4.83
CA ARG A 203 3.41 -4.51 -4.91
C ARG A 203 2.93 -5.94 -4.66
N SER A 204 3.81 -6.90 -4.92
CA SER A 204 3.57 -8.35 -4.80
C SER A 204 2.97 -8.81 -3.47
N GLY A 205 3.30 -8.15 -2.35
CA GLY A 205 2.78 -8.51 -1.03
C GLY A 205 1.46 -7.83 -0.62
N ASN A 206 0.88 -6.99 -1.49
CA ASN A 206 -0.33 -6.20 -1.18
C ASN A 206 -1.53 -6.61 -2.03
N PHE A 207 -1.55 -7.85 -2.49
CA PHE A 207 -2.74 -8.44 -3.06
C PHE A 207 -2.87 -9.90 -2.62
N LEU A 208 -4.12 -10.36 -2.57
CA LEU A 208 -4.48 -11.74 -2.27
C LEU A 208 -4.80 -12.46 -3.56
N VAL A 209 -4.25 -13.66 -3.71
CA VAL A 209 -4.61 -14.59 -4.79
C VAL A 209 -5.08 -15.93 -4.25
N ASP A 210 -5.94 -16.62 -5.00
CA ASP A 210 -6.23 -18.05 -4.85
C ASP A 210 -5.81 -18.82 -6.12
N ASP A 211 -6.29 -20.05 -6.24
CA ASP A 211 -6.09 -20.92 -7.41
C ASP A 211 -6.81 -20.43 -8.68
N ARG A 212 -7.68 -19.42 -8.57
CA ARG A 212 -8.45 -18.83 -9.68
C ARG A 212 -7.95 -17.43 -10.06
N GLY A 213 -7.12 -16.81 -9.23
CA GLY A 213 -6.44 -15.54 -9.53
C GLY A 213 -6.59 -14.51 -8.41
N LEU A 214 -6.67 -13.24 -8.79
CA LEU A 214 -6.77 -12.09 -7.88
C LEU A 214 -8.09 -12.08 -7.12
N LEU A 215 -7.99 -12.06 -5.80
CA LEU A 215 -9.12 -11.88 -4.88
C LEU A 215 -9.29 -10.43 -4.44
N ALA A 216 -8.20 -9.78 -4.02
CA ALA A 216 -8.26 -8.45 -3.43
C ALA A 216 -6.93 -7.69 -3.49
N ILE A 217 -7.00 -6.37 -3.69
CA ILE A 217 -5.90 -5.42 -3.49
C ILE A 217 -6.02 -4.83 -2.09
N LEU A 218 -4.90 -4.79 -1.37
CA LEU A 218 -4.80 -4.44 0.04
C LEU A 218 -3.88 -3.23 0.25
N ASP A 219 -3.96 -2.65 1.45
CA ASP A 219 -3.03 -1.64 1.97
C ASP A 219 -3.00 -0.31 1.20
N TRP A 220 -4.03 0.50 1.42
CA TRP A 220 -4.28 1.76 0.71
C TRP A 220 -3.78 2.98 1.48
N GLU A 221 -2.80 2.78 2.37
CA GLU A 221 -2.31 3.84 3.26
C GLU A 221 -1.50 4.92 2.57
N MET A 222 -0.82 4.56 1.49
CA MET A 222 0.00 5.48 0.70
C MET A 222 -0.80 6.16 -0.40
N ALA A 223 -2.12 5.97 -0.43
CA ALA A 223 -2.95 6.42 -1.53
C ALA A 223 -3.02 7.96 -1.59
N HIS A 224 -3.00 8.49 -2.81
CA HIS A 224 -2.98 9.93 -3.08
C HIS A 224 -3.46 10.25 -4.49
N ILE A 225 -3.63 11.53 -4.82
CA ILE A 225 -3.97 11.96 -6.19
C ILE A 225 -2.69 12.36 -6.93
N GLY A 226 -2.27 11.58 -7.92
CA GLY A 226 -0.97 11.75 -8.57
C GLY A 226 -0.89 11.20 -9.99
N ASP A 227 0.34 10.96 -10.43
CA ASP A 227 0.62 10.35 -11.73
C ASP A 227 0.49 8.82 -11.64
N PRO A 228 -0.32 8.17 -12.48
CA PRO A 228 -0.48 6.71 -12.47
C PRO A 228 0.81 5.92 -12.73
N HIS A 229 1.86 6.54 -13.28
CA HIS A 229 3.16 5.89 -13.45
C HIS A 229 3.87 5.60 -12.13
N GLU A 230 3.49 6.26 -11.02
CA GLU A 230 4.06 5.98 -9.68
C GLU A 230 3.80 4.52 -9.29
N ASP A 231 2.58 4.02 -9.43
CA ASP A 231 2.24 2.63 -9.09
C ASP A 231 2.90 1.62 -10.03
N LEU A 232 3.04 1.94 -11.33
CA LEU A 232 3.78 1.08 -12.25
C LEU A 232 5.25 0.98 -11.85
N ALA A 233 5.90 2.11 -11.58
CA ALA A 233 7.30 2.15 -11.20
C ALA A 233 7.54 1.45 -9.86
N TRP A 234 6.62 1.62 -8.90
CA TRP A 234 6.66 0.90 -7.65
C TRP A 234 6.56 -0.60 -7.87
N CYS A 235 5.55 -1.07 -8.62
CA CYS A 235 5.32 -2.50 -8.88
C CYS A 235 6.45 -3.17 -9.67
N PHE A 236 7.14 -2.40 -10.52
CA PHE A 236 8.23 -2.89 -11.38
C PHE A 236 9.58 -2.87 -10.64
N ASP A 237 9.63 -2.39 -9.39
CA ASP A 237 10.84 -2.45 -8.59
C ASP A 237 11.30 -3.91 -8.41
N PRO A 238 12.58 -4.25 -8.65
CA PRO A 238 13.03 -5.63 -8.60
C PRO A 238 12.95 -6.26 -7.20
N LEU A 239 12.79 -5.46 -6.12
CA LEU A 239 12.52 -5.99 -4.78
C LEU A 239 11.21 -6.81 -4.74
N TRP A 240 10.23 -6.42 -5.55
CA TRP A 240 8.91 -7.08 -5.61
C TRP A 240 8.85 -8.18 -6.66
N ALA A 241 9.91 -8.36 -7.46
CA ALA A 241 9.96 -9.37 -8.50
C ALA A 241 10.36 -10.77 -7.98
N HIS A 242 10.72 -10.92 -6.69
CA HIS A 242 11.04 -12.22 -6.07
C HIS A 242 12.09 -13.06 -6.82
N ASN A 243 13.12 -12.39 -7.37
CA ASN A 243 14.16 -13.00 -8.20
C ASN A 243 13.63 -13.64 -9.50
N ASP A 244 12.49 -13.14 -10.01
CA ASP A 244 11.95 -13.40 -11.33
C ASP A 244 12.25 -12.19 -12.26
N SER A 245 12.28 -12.42 -13.57
CA SER A 245 12.33 -11.37 -14.59
C SER A 245 10.98 -10.65 -14.79
N ARG A 246 9.90 -11.23 -14.26
CA ARG A 246 8.52 -10.73 -14.36
C ARG A 246 8.23 -9.67 -13.29
N VAL A 247 7.47 -8.65 -13.67
CA VAL A 247 7.03 -7.61 -12.73
C VAL A 247 6.12 -8.22 -11.67
N ALA A 248 6.37 -7.88 -10.40
CA ALA A 248 5.71 -8.48 -9.24
C ALA A 248 5.67 -10.03 -9.21
N ALA A 249 6.60 -10.71 -9.90
CA ALA A 249 6.59 -12.16 -10.14
C ALA A 249 5.33 -12.69 -10.87
N LEU A 250 4.67 -11.84 -11.66
CA LEU A 250 3.41 -12.15 -12.34
C LEU A 250 3.54 -12.12 -13.87
N LEU A 251 3.82 -10.97 -14.46
CA LEU A 251 3.81 -10.79 -15.93
C LEU A 251 5.14 -10.27 -16.48
N PRO A 252 5.45 -10.54 -17.76
CA PRO A 252 6.42 -9.74 -18.50
C PRO A 252 6.01 -8.26 -18.51
N GLN A 253 7.01 -7.37 -18.54
CA GLN A 253 6.81 -5.92 -18.46
C GLN A 253 5.83 -5.40 -19.51
N ASP A 254 6.03 -5.76 -20.78
CA ASP A 254 5.22 -5.27 -21.89
C ASP A 254 3.77 -5.73 -21.79
N THR A 255 3.54 -6.96 -21.30
CA THR A 255 2.19 -7.50 -21.07
C THR A 255 1.48 -6.75 -19.94
N ALA A 256 2.20 -6.43 -18.86
CA ALA A 256 1.67 -5.65 -17.74
C ALA A 256 1.27 -4.23 -18.18
N ILE A 257 2.14 -3.56 -18.95
CA ILE A 257 1.87 -2.23 -19.51
C ILE A 257 0.64 -2.29 -20.42
N ALA A 258 0.58 -3.26 -21.34
CA ALA A 258 -0.53 -3.39 -22.29
C ALA A 258 -1.88 -3.62 -21.58
N ALA A 259 -1.92 -4.46 -20.54
CA ALA A 259 -3.12 -4.70 -19.74
C ALA A 259 -3.57 -3.42 -19.00
N TRP A 260 -2.61 -2.69 -18.43
CA TRP A 260 -2.88 -1.42 -17.76
C TRP A 260 -3.38 -0.34 -18.72
N GLU A 261 -2.74 -0.14 -19.88
CA GLU A 261 -3.16 0.86 -20.88
C GLU A 261 -4.57 0.58 -21.42
N ALA A 262 -4.89 -0.69 -21.65
CA ALA A 262 -6.19 -1.12 -22.15
C ALA A 262 -7.33 -0.78 -21.17
N ALA A 263 -7.08 -0.91 -19.86
CA ALA A 263 -8.08 -0.69 -18.82
C ALA A 263 -8.14 0.75 -18.29
N SER A 264 -7.05 1.51 -18.41
CA SER A 264 -6.90 2.83 -17.78
C SER A 264 -7.33 4.01 -18.66
N GLY A 265 -7.25 3.84 -19.98
CA GLY A 265 -7.36 4.95 -20.92
C GLY A 265 -6.21 5.96 -20.80
N HIS A 266 -5.14 5.61 -20.07
CA HIS A 266 -3.85 6.30 -20.07
C HIS A 266 -2.90 5.64 -21.08
N ARG A 267 -1.76 6.27 -21.30
CA ARG A 267 -0.66 5.74 -22.11
C ARG A 267 0.61 5.76 -21.29
N PHE A 268 1.42 4.72 -21.47
CA PHE A 268 2.73 4.63 -20.87
C PHE A 268 3.63 5.69 -21.50
N ASP A 269 4.18 6.57 -20.67
CA ASP A 269 5.11 7.61 -21.09
C ASP A 269 6.56 7.17 -20.82
N PRO A 270 7.31 6.74 -21.86
CA PRO A 270 8.71 6.37 -21.69
C PRO A 270 9.61 7.58 -21.35
N THR A 271 9.14 8.82 -21.58
CA THR A 271 9.95 10.04 -21.40
C THR A 271 10.36 10.25 -19.95
N HIS A 272 9.42 10.06 -19.02
CA HIS A 272 9.63 10.27 -17.59
C HIS A 272 9.71 8.95 -16.81
N TRP A 273 9.67 7.82 -17.49
CA TRP A 273 9.72 6.50 -16.87
C TRP A 273 10.98 6.30 -16.00
N THR A 274 12.14 6.74 -16.48
CA THR A 274 13.39 6.70 -15.71
C THR A 274 13.29 7.51 -14.42
N TRP A 275 12.56 8.64 -14.45
CA TRP A 275 12.32 9.44 -13.26
C TRP A 275 11.46 8.69 -12.24
N TRP A 276 10.35 8.11 -12.68
CA TRP A 276 9.45 7.34 -11.81
C TRP A 276 10.14 6.11 -11.21
N ARG A 277 10.98 5.40 -11.97
CA ARG A 277 11.80 4.31 -11.43
C ARG A 277 12.80 4.78 -10.37
N MET A 278 13.51 5.88 -10.63
CA MET A 278 14.45 6.44 -9.65
C MET A 278 13.70 6.91 -8.39
N PHE A 279 12.51 7.48 -8.58
CA PHE A 279 11.64 7.94 -7.52
C PHE A 279 11.14 6.77 -6.66
N ALA A 280 10.67 5.67 -7.26
CA ALA A 280 10.28 4.45 -6.55
C ALA A 280 11.41 3.90 -5.68
N GLY A 281 12.64 3.83 -6.22
CA GLY A 281 13.82 3.42 -5.43
C GLY A 281 14.12 4.36 -4.26
N LEU A 282 13.94 5.68 -4.43
CA LEU A 282 14.11 6.67 -3.36
C LEU A 282 13.05 6.50 -2.28
N VAL A 283 11.78 6.34 -2.67
CA VAL A 283 10.66 6.08 -1.75
C VAL A 283 10.93 4.85 -0.91
N GLY A 284 11.32 3.75 -1.57
CA GLY A 284 11.66 2.52 -0.87
C GLY A 284 12.82 2.72 0.10
N LEU A 285 13.90 3.38 -0.31
CA LEU A 285 15.00 3.70 0.60
C LEU A 285 14.56 4.56 1.80
N ALA A 286 13.67 5.53 1.59
CA ALA A 286 13.13 6.38 2.65
C ALA A 286 12.33 5.57 3.70
N ILE A 287 11.48 4.64 3.23
CA ILE A 287 10.73 3.71 4.11
C ILE A 287 11.70 2.88 4.96
N TRP A 288 12.78 2.38 4.36
CA TRP A 288 13.77 1.58 5.09
C TRP A 288 14.63 2.40 6.05
N ILE A 289 14.93 3.66 5.73
CA ILE A 289 15.58 4.61 6.65
C ILE A 289 14.69 4.82 7.89
N ARG A 290 13.39 5.05 7.69
CA ARG A 290 12.43 5.19 8.80
C ARG A 290 12.35 3.92 9.64
N SER A 291 12.26 2.75 8.99
CA SER A 291 12.25 1.47 9.69
C SER A 291 13.51 1.28 10.56
N ALA A 292 14.69 1.56 10.02
CA ALA A 292 15.94 1.51 10.77
C ALA A 292 15.97 2.51 11.94
N HIS A 293 15.41 3.71 11.76
CA HIS A 293 15.30 4.72 12.81
C HIS A 293 14.40 4.25 13.97
N GLU A 294 13.24 3.69 13.67
CA GLU A 294 12.30 3.21 14.69
C GLU A 294 12.89 2.05 15.51
N VAL A 295 13.63 1.16 14.86
CA VAL A 295 14.39 0.09 15.56
C VAL A 295 15.51 0.68 16.42
N ALA A 296 16.31 1.59 15.88
CA ALA A 296 17.45 2.19 16.60
C ALA A 296 17.02 3.03 17.81
N THR A 297 15.80 3.58 17.78
CA THR A 297 15.20 4.36 18.87
C THR A 297 14.33 3.52 19.81
N PHE A 298 14.29 2.19 19.63
CA PHE A 298 13.45 1.26 20.38
C PHE A 298 11.95 1.60 20.37
N LYS A 299 11.48 2.31 19.34
CA LYS A 299 10.04 2.52 19.11
C LYS A 299 9.36 1.22 18.66
N THR A 300 10.11 0.31 18.06
CA THR A 300 9.65 -1.04 17.72
C THR A 300 10.77 -2.06 17.93
N VAL A 301 10.37 -3.28 18.25
CA VAL A 301 11.24 -4.46 18.31
C VAL A 301 10.74 -5.58 17.38
N ASP A 302 9.80 -5.25 16.47
CA ASP A 302 9.25 -6.21 15.52
C ASP A 302 10.36 -6.74 14.59
N PRO A 303 10.59 -8.07 14.52
CA PRO A 303 11.61 -8.66 13.64
C PRO A 303 11.46 -8.28 12.16
N VAL A 304 10.23 -8.05 11.67
CA VAL A 304 9.98 -7.61 10.30
C VAL A 304 10.56 -6.22 10.06
N MET A 305 10.42 -5.31 11.04
CA MET A 305 11.01 -3.97 10.98
C MET A 305 12.53 -4.02 11.06
N VAL A 306 13.09 -4.89 11.91
CA VAL A 306 14.54 -5.11 11.96
C VAL A 306 15.05 -5.60 10.60
N TYR A 307 14.37 -6.57 9.98
CA TYR A 307 14.71 -7.06 8.65
C TYR A 307 14.63 -5.94 7.60
N ALA A 308 13.53 -5.18 7.58
CA ALA A 308 13.29 -4.11 6.61
C ALA A 308 14.35 -3.00 6.67
N GLY A 309 14.74 -2.57 7.87
CA GLY A 309 15.81 -1.58 8.07
C GLY A 309 17.21 -2.05 7.70
N LEU A 310 17.42 -3.36 7.48
CA LEU A 310 18.73 -3.94 7.17
C LEU A 310 18.85 -4.42 5.72
N ILE A 311 17.94 -5.28 5.26
CA ILE A 311 18.07 -5.99 3.99
C ILE A 311 17.52 -5.15 2.82
N PRO A 312 16.22 -4.78 2.78
CA PRO A 312 15.70 -3.86 1.79
C PRO A 312 16.43 -2.51 1.74
N TYR A 313 16.88 -1.98 2.89
CA TYR A 313 17.73 -0.77 2.93
C TYR A 313 18.95 -0.91 2.02
N ARG A 314 19.72 -2.00 2.17
CA ARG A 314 20.94 -2.24 1.38
C ARG A 314 20.61 -2.45 -0.10
N PHE A 315 19.49 -3.13 -0.37
CA PHE A 315 19.02 -3.37 -1.72
C PHE A 315 18.74 -2.05 -2.46
N HIS A 316 17.87 -1.18 -1.94
CA HIS A 316 17.56 0.09 -2.61
C HIS A 316 18.74 1.07 -2.63
N ALA A 317 19.59 1.08 -1.60
CA ALA A 317 20.80 1.90 -1.62
C ALA A 317 21.74 1.48 -2.77
N ALA A 318 21.95 0.18 -2.98
CA ALA A 318 22.77 -0.34 -4.08
C ALA A 318 22.10 -0.15 -5.45
N GLN A 319 20.78 -0.34 -5.54
CA GLN A 319 20.02 -0.11 -6.77
C GLN A 319 20.08 1.35 -7.21
N LEU A 320 19.81 2.29 -6.30
CA LEU A 320 19.89 3.72 -6.60
C LEU A 320 21.30 4.14 -7.00
N ALA A 321 22.34 3.61 -6.35
CA ALA A 321 23.73 3.88 -6.74
C ALA A 321 23.99 3.46 -8.20
N ARG A 322 23.58 2.24 -8.59
CA ARG A 322 23.71 1.76 -9.98
C ARG A 322 22.90 2.60 -10.96
N MET A 323 21.65 2.93 -10.63
CA MET A 323 20.81 3.76 -11.49
C MET A 323 21.40 5.17 -11.67
N LEU A 324 22.00 5.74 -10.61
CA LEU A 324 22.70 7.01 -10.72
C LEU A 324 23.88 6.88 -11.67
N GLU A 325 24.71 5.85 -11.55
CA GLU A 325 25.83 5.60 -12.48
C GLU A 325 25.38 5.40 -13.94
N GLU A 326 24.24 4.75 -14.17
CA GLU A 326 23.69 4.50 -15.51
C GLU A 326 23.06 5.76 -16.15
N PHE A 327 22.52 6.69 -15.34
CA PHE A 327 21.75 7.85 -15.80
C PHE A 327 22.41 9.22 -15.54
N THR A 328 23.68 9.25 -15.12
CA THR A 328 24.51 10.46 -15.02
C THR A 328 25.68 10.42 -15.98
#